data_AF-A0A352PRW3-F1
#
_entry.id   AF-A0A352PRW3-F1
#
_cell.length_a   1.000
_cell.length_b   1.000
_cell.length_c   1.000
_cell.angle_alpha   90.00
_cell.angle_beta   90.00
_cell.angle_gamma   90.00
#
_symmetry.space_group_name_H-M   'P 1'
#
loop_
_entity.id
_entity.type
_entity.pdbx_description
1 polymer ?
#
loop_
_entity_poly.entity_id
_entity_poly.type
_entity_poly.pdbx_seq_one_letter_code
_entity_poly.pdbx_strand_id
1 'polypeptide(L)' 'NISTCEDPVEYNLPGINQVQIHEAIGLTFAAALRAFLRQDPDII' A
#
# COMPACT_ATOMS: atom_id res chain seq x y z
N ASN A 1 -4.01 1.90 -12.11
CA ASN A 1 -4.07 0.96 -10.97
C ASN A 1 -4.18 1.79 -9.68
N ILE A 2 -5.09 1.44 -8.76
CA ILE A 2 -5.27 2.12 -7.47
C ILE A 2 -4.66 1.24 -6.37
N SER A 3 -3.80 1.82 -5.53
CA SER A 3 -3.18 1.11 -4.41
C SER A 3 -3.14 1.98 -3.17
N THR A 4 -3.30 1.37 -1.99
CA THR A 4 -3.22 2.04 -0.68
C THR A 4 -2.22 1.33 0.22
N CYS A 5 -1.58 2.06 1.13
CA CYS A 5 -0.86 1.49 2.26
C CYS A 5 -1.53 1.97 3.56
N GLU A 6 -1.93 1.04 4.43
CA GLU A 6 -2.81 1.29 5.58
C GLU A 6 -2.32 0.56 6.84
N ASP A 7 -2.63 1.09 8.01
CA ASP A 7 -2.30 0.50 9.31
C ASP A 7 -3.42 0.78 10.34
N PRO A 8 -4.41 -0.12 10.53
CA PRO A 8 -4.66 -1.34 9.75
C PRO A 8 -5.46 -1.08 8.47
N VAL A 9 -5.65 -2.12 7.66
CA VAL A 9 -6.70 -2.11 6.62
C VAL A 9 -8.05 -2.33 7.30
N GLU A 10 -8.95 -1.35 7.20
CA GLU A 10 -10.24 -1.39 7.92
C GLU A 10 -11.20 -2.45 7.34
N TYR A 11 -11.24 -2.58 6.01
CA TYR A 11 -12.02 -3.59 5.29
C TYR A 11 -11.50 -3.72 3.85
N ASN A 12 -11.81 -4.85 3.20
CA ASN A 12 -11.38 -5.13 1.84
C ASN A 12 -12.28 -4.43 0.81
N LEU A 13 -11.66 -3.64 -0.07
CA LEU A 13 -12.29 -2.97 -1.20
C LEU A 13 -11.98 -3.73 -2.50
N PRO A 14 -12.98 -4.37 -3.13
CA PRO A 14 -12.78 -5.09 -4.38
C PRO A 14 -12.20 -4.20 -5.47
N GLY A 15 -11.14 -4.67 -6.13
CA GLY A 15 -10.47 -3.94 -7.21
C GLY A 15 -9.45 -2.89 -6.76
N ILE A 16 -9.22 -2.73 -5.45
CA ILE A 16 -8.15 -1.89 -4.90
C ILE A 16 -7.07 -2.79 -4.29
N ASN A 17 -5.81 -2.48 -4.58
CA ASN A 17 -4.69 -3.17 -3.94
C ASN A 17 -4.36 -2.49 -2.60
N GLN A 18 -4.80 -3.08 -1.50
CA GLN A 18 -4.58 -2.54 -0.15
C GLN A 18 -3.44 -3.30 0.54
N VAL A 19 -2.37 -2.58 0.88
CA VAL A 19 -1.19 -3.14 1.57
C VAL A 19 -1.24 -2.75 3.05
N GLN A 20 -1.23 -3.75 3.93
CA GLN A 20 -1.08 -3.51 5.35
C GLN A 20 0.38 -3.26 5.73
N ILE A 21 0.62 -2.30 6.62
CA ILE A 21 1.94 -2.02 7.17
C ILE A 21 2.38 -3.15 8.09
N HIS A 22 3.66 -3.54 7.96
CA HIS A 22 4.29 -4.54 8.81
C HIS A 22 5.68 -4.04 9.22
N GLU A 23 5.74 -3.26 10.29
CA GLU A 23 6.99 -2.67 10.79
C GLU A 23 8.05 -3.72 11.16
N ALA A 24 7.63 -4.87 11.68
CA ALA A 24 8.52 -5.96 12.09
C ALA A 24 9.37 -6.53 10.95
N ILE A 25 8.91 -6.38 9.69
CA ILE A 25 9.66 -6.80 8.49
C ILE A 25 10.17 -5.60 7.67
N GLY A 26 10.10 -4.38 8.23
CA GLY A 26 10.52 -3.15 7.56
C GLY A 26 9.57 -2.67 6.46
N LEU A 27 8.37 -3.24 6.33
CA LEU A 27 7.34 -2.75 5.42
C LEU A 27 6.61 -1.55 6.05
N THR A 28 7.27 -0.40 6.03
CA THR A 28 6.76 0.88 6.54
C THR A 28 6.02 1.66 5.45
N PHE A 29 5.26 2.69 5.84
CA PHE A 29 4.62 3.63 4.88
C PHE A 29 5.60 4.18 3.84
N ALA A 30 6.78 4.61 4.28
CA ALA A 30 7.80 5.15 3.38
C ALA A 30 8.35 4.10 2.41
N ALA A 31 8.51 2.85 2.87
CA ALA A 31 8.96 1.75 2.02
C ALA A 31 7.88 1.35 0.99
N ALA A 32 6.62 1.25 1.43
CA ALA A 32 5.47 0.93 0.59
C ALA A 32 5.23 2.01 -0.47
N LEU A 33 5.18 3.29 -0.08
CA LEU A 33 4.98 4.41 -1.01
C LEU A 33 6.08 4.46 -2.08
N ARG A 34 7.34 4.24 -1.70
CA ARG A 34 8.45 4.14 -2.66
C ARG A 34 8.28 2.99 -3.63
N ALA A 35 7.73 1.86 -3.19
CA ALA A 35 7.45 0.72 -4.05
C ALA A 35 6.30 1.00 -5.03
N PHE A 36 5.23 1.63 -4.58
CA PHE A 36 4.08 2.00 -5.41
C PHE A 36 4.47 2.92 -6.56
N LEU A 37 5.30 3.93 -6.31
CA LEU A 37 5.79 4.86 -7.33
C LEU A 37 6.60 4.18 -8.47
N ARG A 38 7.08 2.95 -8.26
CA ARG A 38 7.78 2.16 -9.29
C ARG A 38 6.85 1.28 -10.14
N GLN A 39 5.57 1.23 -9.81
CA GLN A 39 4.58 0.37 -10.50
C GLN A 39 3.75 1.09 -11.56
N ASP A 40 4.14 2.30 -11.97
CA ASP A 40 3.35 3.15 -12.88
C ASP A 40 1.92 3.40 -12.34
N PRO A 41 1.78 3.97 -11.12
CA PRO A 41 0.47 4.14 -10.50
C PRO A 41 -0.29 5.33 -11.12
N ASP A 42 -1.60 5.18 -11.26
CA ASP A 42 -2.47 6.30 -11.66
C ASP A 42 -2.83 7.17 -10.45
N ILE A 43 -3.07 6.51 -9.30
CA ILE A 43 -3.50 7.12 -8.04
C ILE A 43 -2.87 6.32 -6.89
N ILE A 44 -2.37 7.03 -5.88
CA ILE A 44 -1.89 6.50 -4.60
C ILE A 44 -2.64 7.22 -3.48
#